data_AF-K0Q645-F1
#
_entry.id   AF-K0Q645-F1
#
_cell.length_a   1.000
_cell.length_b   1.000
_cell.length_c   1.000
_cell.angle_alpha   90.00
_cell.angle_beta   90.00
_cell.angle_gamma   90.00
#
_symmetry.space_group_name_H-M   'P 1'
#
loop_
_entity.id
_entity.type
_entity.pdbx_description
1 polymer ?
#
loop_
_entity_poly.entity_id
_entity_poly.type
_entity_poly.pdbx_seq_one_letter_code
_entity_poly.pdbx_strand_id
1 'polypeptide(L)' 'MTVTKQETVAVGRCEYEAFRVRQETKRAGQPVDVWSALYSPDLHATLAKVYDEGTSEETTIAYDYIQSLSH' A
#
# COMPACT_ATOMS: atom_id res chain seq x y z
N MET A 1 -8.44 -5.81 8.10
CA MET A 1 -7.35 -4.90 7.71
C MET A 1 -6.50 -4.71 8.94
N THR A 2 -5.22 -5.02 8.86
CA THR A 2 -4.31 -4.91 9.99
C THR A 2 -3.16 -4.02 9.57
N VAL A 3 -2.94 -2.93 10.30
CA VAL A 3 -1.74 -2.11 10.12
C VAL A 3 -0.56 -2.94 10.64
N THR A 4 0.35 -3.32 9.76
CA THR A 4 1.53 -4.12 10.10
C THR A 4 2.71 -3.24 10.48
N LYS A 5 2.84 -2.06 9.87
CA LYS A 5 3.99 -1.19 10.08
C LYS A 5 3.70 0.26 9.69
N GLN A 6 4.39 1.22 10.29
CA GLN A 6 4.47 2.60 9.81
C GLN A 6 5.85 2.82 9.21
N GLU A 7 5.91 3.39 8.01
CA GLU A 7 7.14 3.65 7.28
C GLU A 7 6.98 4.89 6.39
N THR A 8 8.08 5.63 6.22
CA THR A 8 8.11 6.84 5.39
C THR A 8 8.33 6.44 3.94
N VAL A 9 7.50 6.93 3.04
CA VAL A 9 7.57 6.65 1.61
C VAL A 9 7.79 7.94 0.86
N ALA A 10 8.82 7.97 0.02
CA ALA A 10 9.06 9.07 -0.89
C ALA A 10 8.17 8.91 -2.13
N VAL A 11 7.29 9.88 -2.36
CA VAL A 11 6.50 10.01 -3.59
C VAL A 11 7.00 11.24 -4.33
N GLY A 12 7.71 11.01 -5.43
CA GLY A 12 8.39 12.06 -6.18
C GLY A 12 9.50 12.72 -5.35
N ARG A 13 9.27 13.98 -4.91
CA ARG A 13 10.23 14.77 -4.11
C ARG A 13 9.78 14.98 -2.66
N CYS A 14 8.63 14.44 -2.28
CA CYS A 14 8.08 14.61 -0.94
C CYS A 14 8.07 13.27 -0.22
N GLU A 15 8.43 13.30 1.06
CA GLU A 15 8.31 12.16 1.95
C GLU A 15 6.99 12.24 2.70
N TYR A 16 6.25 11.14 2.72
CA TYR A 16 4.97 11.02 3.41
C TYR A 16 5.02 9.86 4.38
N GLU A 17 4.37 10.02 5.53
CA GLU A 17 4.15 8.91 6.45
C GLU A 17 3.12 7.97 5.83
N ALA A 18 3.44 6.67 5.80
CA ALA A 18 2.57 5.64 5.28
C ALA A 18 2.45 4.48 6.27
N PHE A 19 1.23 4.03 6.47
CA PHE A 19 0.92 2.80 7.16
C PHE A 19 0.87 1.67 6.16
N ARG A 20 1.73 0.68 6.35
CA ARG A 20 1.62 -0.62 5.71
C ARG A 20 0.42 -1.35 6.31
N VAL A 21 -0.61 -1.55 5.50
CA VAL A 21 -1.85 -2.22 5.84
C VAL A 21 -1.90 -3.52 5.07
N ARG A 22 -1.72 -4.64 5.76
CA ARG A 22 -1.87 -5.96 5.14
C ARG A 22 -3.36 -6.24 4.92
N GLN A 23 -3.70 -6.55 3.68
CA GLN A 23 -5.05 -6.85 3.25
C GLN A 23 -5.08 -8.24 2.61
N GLU A 24 -5.81 -9.14 3.25
CA GLU A 24 -6.05 -10.49 2.75
C GLU A 24 -7.48 -10.52 2.21
N THR A 25 -7.61 -10.51 0.88
CA THR A 25 -8.92 -10.58 0.23
C THR A 25 -9.23 -12.02 -0.10
N LYS A 26 -10.06 -12.64 0.75
CA LYS A 26 -10.64 -13.96 0.47
C LYS A 26 -11.89 -13.79 -0.38
N ARG A 27 -11.82 -14.11 -1.67
CA ARG A 27 -13.02 -14.25 -2.52
C ARG A 27 -13.43 -15.72 -2.55
N ALA A 28 -14.72 -15.99 -2.33
CA ALA A 28 -15.24 -17.34 -2.30
C ALA A 28 -14.98 -18.05 -3.64
N GLY A 29 -14.09 -19.05 -3.64
CA GLY A 29 -13.71 -19.83 -4.83
C GLY A 29 -12.52 -19.30 -5.64
N GLN A 30 -11.86 -18.21 -5.22
CA GLN A 30 -10.63 -17.70 -5.83
C GLN A 30 -9.46 -17.80 -4.84
N PRO A 31 -8.19 -17.81 -5.33
CA PRO A 31 -7.02 -17.73 -4.46
C PRO A 31 -7.12 -16.51 -3.52
N VAL A 32 -6.63 -16.68 -2.30
CA VAL A 32 -6.53 -15.59 -1.32
C VAL A 32 -5.47 -14.62 -1.84
N ASP A 33 -5.89 -13.42 -2.23
CA ASP A 33 -4.99 -12.37 -2.66
C ASP A 33 -4.48 -11.64 -1.40
N VAL A 34 -3.18 -11.74 -1.14
CA VAL A 34 -2.52 -11.10 0.00
C VAL A 34 -1.63 -10.01 -0.52
N TRP A 35 -1.95 -8.77 -0.17
CA TRP A 35 -1.13 -7.63 -0.51
C TRP A 35 -1.13 -6.61 0.63
N SER A 36 -0.08 -5.82 0.72
CA SER A 36 0.09 -4.75 1.70
C SER A 36 -0.08 -3.40 1.01
N ALA A 37 -1.04 -2.60 1.46
CA ALA A 37 -1.25 -1.23 1.01
C ALA A 37 -0.37 -0.30 1.85
N LEU A 38 0.45 0.56 1.23
CA LEU A 38 1.10 1.67 1.91
C LEU A 38 0.14 2.86 1.87
N TYR A 39 -0.64 3.06 2.93
CA TYR A 39 -1.65 4.09 3.04
C TYR A 39 -1.13 5.29 3.85
N SER A 40 -1.14 6.48 3.27
CA SER A 40 -0.81 7.71 3.99
C SER A 40 -2.07 8.35 4.57
N PRO A 41 -2.12 8.58 5.89
CA PRO A 41 -3.20 9.32 6.52
C PRO A 41 -3.17 10.81 6.11
N ASP A 42 -1.99 11.40 5.93
CA ASP A 42 -1.83 12.81 5.57
C ASP A 42 -2.46 13.13 4.21
N LEU A 43 -2.30 12.22 3.26
CA LEU A 43 -2.89 12.34 1.92
C LEU A 43 -4.26 11.66 1.79
N HIS A 44 -4.69 10.94 2.83
CA HIS A 44 -5.82 10.00 2.79
C HIS A 44 -5.78 9.07 1.55
N ALA A 45 -4.59 8.64 1.13
CA ALA A 45 -4.37 7.96 -0.15
C ALA A 45 -3.38 6.80 -0.03
N THR A 46 -3.49 5.82 -0.94
CA THR A 46 -2.52 4.72 -1.03
C THR A 46 -1.33 5.16 -1.87
N LEU A 47 -0.14 5.18 -1.29
CA LEU A 47 1.12 5.56 -1.93
C LEU A 47 1.77 4.41 -2.69
N ALA A 48 1.58 3.18 -2.25
CA ALA A 48 2.11 2.00 -2.92
C ALA A 48 1.33 0.74 -2.54
N LYS A 49 1.47 -0.31 -3.35
CA LYS A 49 0.94 -1.65 -3.07
C LYS A 49 2.06 -2.66 -3.20
N VAL A 50 2.25 -3.45 -2.16
CA VAL A 50 3.24 -4.53 -2.11
C VAL A 50 2.49 -5.84 -2.24
N TYR A 51 2.75 -6.57 -3.33
CA TYR A 51 2.21 -7.90 -3.58
C TYR A 51 3.23 -8.94 -3.16
N ASP A 52 2.73 -10.11 -2.74
CA ASP A 52 3.55 -11.28 -2.44
C ASP A 52 4.68 -10.99 -1.43
N GLU A 53 4.40 -10.11 -0.45
CA GLU A 53 5.31 -9.66 0.60
C GLU A 53 5.96 -10.85 1.32
N GLY A 54 7.30 -10.89 1.34
CA GLY A 54 8.06 -11.96 1.98
C GLY A 54 8.20 -13.26 1.16
N THR A 55 7.79 -13.24 -0.12
CA THR A 55 8.07 -14.32 -1.07
C THR A 55 9.15 -13.89 -2.08
N SER A 56 9.62 -14.82 -2.91
CA SER A 56 10.58 -14.53 -3.99
C SER A 56 10.01 -13.67 -5.12
N GLU A 57 8.68 -13.48 -5.19
CA GLU A 57 7.99 -12.70 -6.22
C GLU A 57 7.49 -11.35 -5.70
N GLU A 58 8.02 -10.89 -4.55
CA GLU A 58 7.64 -9.62 -3.95
C GLU A 58 7.71 -8.47 -4.95
N THR A 59 6.56 -7.83 -5.17
CA THR A 59 6.42 -6.76 -6.14
C THR A 59 5.86 -5.53 -5.47
N THR A 60 6.66 -4.47 -5.40
CA THR A 60 6.22 -3.16 -4.90
C THR A 60 5.83 -2.26 -6.06
N ILE A 61 4.55 -1.96 -6.16
CA ILE A 61 3.99 -0.99 -7.09
C ILE A 61 3.77 0.33 -6.35
N ALA A 62 4.75 1.23 -6.46
CA ALA A 62 4.60 2.60 -5.96
C ALA A 62 3.87 3.49 -6.96
N TYR A 63 3.00 4.36 -6.46
CA TYR A 63 2.37 5.39 -7.27
C TYR A 63 3.36 6.55 -7.46
N ASP A 64 3.66 6.86 -8.72
CA ASP A 64 4.52 7.99 -9.07
C ASP A 64 3.86 9.34 -8.76
N TYR A 65 2.53 9.40 -8.90
CA TYR A 65 1.74 10.60 -8.67
C TYR A 65 0.40 10.26 -8.01
N ILE A 66 0.04 11.04 -6.99
CA ILE A 66 -1.21 10.89 -6.26
C ILE A 66 -1.97 12.20 -6.38
N GLN A 67 -3.06 12.18 -7.13
CA GLN A 67 -3.96 13.32 -7.20
C GLN A 67 -4.78 13.35 -5.91
N SER A 68 -4.54 14.37 -5.09
CA SER A 68 -5.48 14.76 -4.04
C SER A 68 -6.82 15.05 -4.72
N LEU A 69 -7.87 14.33 -4.33
CA LEU A 69 -9.26 14.64 -4.68
C LEU A 69 -9.71 15.82 -3.82
N SER A 70 -9.04 16.97 -3.95
CA SER A 70 -9.46 18.21 -3.31
C SER A 70 -10.77 18.65 -3.96
N HIS A 71 -11.89 18.51 -3.24
CA HIS A 71 -13.18 19.11 -3.57
C HIS A 71 -13.28 20.49 -2.95
#